data_AF-A0AAV9DMJ7-F1
#
_entry.id   AF-A0AAV9DMJ7-F1
#
_cell.length_a   1.000
_cell.length_b   1.000
_cell.length_c   1.000
_cell.angle_alpha   90.00
_cell.angle_beta   90.00
_cell.angle_gamma   90.00
#
_symmetry.space_group_name_H-M   'P 1'
#
loop_
_entity.id
_entity.type
_entity.pdbx_description
1 polymer ?
#
loop_
_entity_poly.entity_id
_entity_poly.type
_entity_poly.pdbx_seq_one_letter_code
_entity_poly.pdbx_strand_id
1 'polypeptide(L)'
;MPHRDLVLPSIKETLSGMIAVILGSNTSICLLHFPVRLKHKEISFVFDKEDIIPFEMGPTWEAMEECQRLGLTKSIGVSNFTCKKLTELLSIARIHPVVN
;
A
#
# COMPACT_ATOMS: atom_id res chain seq x y z
N MET A 1 -13.97 18.41 12.70
CA MET A 1 -13.12 17.24 12.99
C MET A 1 -13.21 16.32 11.77
N PRO A 2 -12.13 16.02 11.02
CA PRO A 2 -12.27 15.17 9.85
C PRO A 2 -12.43 13.71 10.29
N HIS A 3 -13.40 13.05 9.66
CA HIS A 3 -13.93 11.72 9.97
C HIS A 3 -12.87 10.63 9.84
N ARG A 4 -12.13 10.33 10.92
CA ARG A 4 -11.20 9.20 11.01
C ARG A 4 -11.85 7.86 10.62
N ASP A 5 -13.15 7.74 10.86
CA ASP A 5 -13.93 6.51 10.64
C ASP A 5 -14.21 6.24 9.15
N LEU A 6 -14.08 7.25 8.28
CA LEU A 6 -14.28 7.13 6.83
C LEU A 6 -12.96 6.93 6.06
N VAL A 7 -11.84 7.34 6.64
CA VAL A 7 -10.50 7.19 6.03
C VAL A 7 -10.13 5.71 5.86
N LEU A 8 -10.46 4.88 6.86
CA LEU A 8 -10.19 3.44 6.84
C LEU A 8 -10.95 2.70 5.72
N PRO A 9 -12.28 2.85 5.57
CA PRO A 9 -13.02 2.29 4.45
C PRO A 9 -12.56 2.77 3.07
N SER A 10 -12.36 4.08 2.88
CA SER A 10 -11.99 4.63 1.57
C SER A 10 -10.60 4.18 1.12
N ILE A 11 -9.61 4.12 2.02
CA ILE A 11 -8.30 3.55 1.69
C ILE A 11 -8.40 2.04 1.48
N LYS A 12 -9.17 1.31 2.30
CA LYS A 12 -9.40 -0.14 2.09
C LYS A 12 -10.05 -0.44 0.75
N GLU A 13 -10.88 0.47 0.24
CA GLU A 13 -11.55 0.34 -1.06
C GLU A 13 -10.58 0.68 -2.21
N THR A 14 -9.80 1.76 -2.10
CA THR A 14 -8.74 2.11 -3.07
C THR A 14 -7.62 1.05 -3.13
N LEU A 15 -7.33 0.41 -2.00
CA LEU A 15 -6.29 -0.62 -1.87
C LEU A 15 -6.85 -2.06 -1.87
N SER A 16 -8.13 -2.23 -2.19
CA SER A 16 -8.80 -3.54 -2.13
C SER A 16 -8.18 -4.52 -3.15
N GLY A 17 -7.44 -5.51 -2.65
CA GLY A 17 -6.64 -6.46 -3.44
C GLY A 17 -5.12 -6.32 -3.25
N MET A 18 -4.69 -5.28 -2.54
CA MET A 18 -3.31 -5.07 -2.10
C MET A 18 -3.28 -5.30 -0.59
N ILE A 19 -2.27 -6.04 -0.11
CA ILE A 19 -2.08 -6.26 1.32
C ILE A 19 -1.56 -4.92 1.90
N ALA A 20 -2.45 -3.96 2.08
CA ALA A 20 -2.12 -2.67 2.67
C ALA A 20 -2.59 -2.68 4.13
N VAL A 21 -1.63 -2.66 5.05
CA VAL A 21 -1.91 -2.64 6.49
C VAL A 21 -1.70 -1.23 6.99
N ILE A 22 -2.77 -0.63 7.53
CA ILE A 22 -2.71 0.64 8.25
C ILE A 22 -2.41 0.32 9.71
N LEU A 23 -1.25 0.75 10.22
CA LEU A 23 -0.91 0.62 11.63
C LEU A 23 -1.34 1.89 12.37
N GLY A 24 -2.40 1.78 13.18
CA GLY A 24 -2.99 2.90 13.90
C GLY A 24 -2.57 2.96 15.37
N SER A 25 -1.65 3.86 15.70
CA SER A 25 -1.56 4.50 17.03
C SER A 25 -0.61 5.70 16.92
N ASN A 26 -1.18 6.90 16.74
CA ASN A 26 -0.53 8.22 16.79
C ASN A 26 0.35 8.64 15.59
N THR A 27 0.75 7.71 14.72
CA THR A 27 1.48 7.98 13.46
C THR A 27 0.72 7.36 12.30
N SER A 28 0.00 8.14 11.49
CA SER A 28 -0.73 7.60 10.33
C SER A 28 0.27 7.19 9.25
N ILE A 29 0.69 5.93 9.24
CA ILE A 29 1.55 5.35 8.20
C ILE A 29 0.78 4.29 7.41
N CYS A 30 0.86 4.36 6.09
CA CYS A 30 0.28 3.39 5.17
C CYS A 30 1.41 2.54 4.56
N LEU A 31 1.36 1.22 4.75
CA LEU A 31 2.38 0.30 4.26
C LEU A 31 1.82 -0.61 3.18
N LEU A 32 2.52 -0.69 2.05
CA LEU A 32 2.34 -1.77 1.09
C LEU A 32 3.07 -3.02 1.60
N HIS A 33 2.33 -3.95 2.19
CA HIS A 33 2.89 -5.05 2.97
C HIS A 33 3.61 -6.11 2.13
N PHE A 34 3.21 -6.32 0.88
CA PHE A 34 3.90 -7.20 -0.05
C PHE A 34 3.80 -6.66 -1.47
N PRO A 35 4.85 -6.85 -2.30
CA PRO A 35 4.83 -6.51 -3.72
C PRO A 35 4.13 -7.59 -4.55
N VAL A 36 2.87 -7.88 -4.20
CA VAL A 36 1.99 -8.87 -4.84
C VAL A 36 0.58 -8.32 -4.94
N ARG A 37 -0.16 -8.79 -5.95
CA ARG A 37 -1.58 -8.50 -6.11
C ARG A 37 -2.34 -9.82 -6.18
N LEU A 38 -3.42 -9.93 -5.42
CA LEU A 38 -4.27 -11.12 -5.39
C LEU A 38 -5.54 -10.88 -6.19
N LYS A 39 -6.06 -11.94 -6.85
CA LYS A 39 -7.36 -11.90 -7.55
C LYS A 39 -8.51 -11.63 -6.59
N HIS A 40 -8.46 -12.25 -5.42
CA HIS A 40 -9.50 -12.19 -4.40
C HIS A 40 -9.26 -11.00 -3.46
N LYS A 41 -10.32 -10.28 -3.13
CA LYS A 41 -10.28 -9.12 -2.22
C LYS A 41 -10.19 -9.51 -0.73
N GLU A 42 -10.35 -10.80 -0.43
CA GLU A 42 -10.26 -11.32 0.93
C GLU A 42 -8.80 -11.51 1.33
N ILE A 43 -8.44 -11.00 2.51
CA ILE A 43 -7.09 -11.14 3.07
C ILE A 43 -6.95 -12.56 3.61
N SER A 44 -6.47 -13.47 2.76
CA SER A 44 -5.99 -14.79 3.18
C SER A 44 -4.48 -14.84 3.08
N PHE A 45 -3.82 -15.36 4.12
CA PHE A 45 -2.38 -15.69 4.08
C PHE A 45 -2.11 -17.01 3.34
N VAL A 46 -3.17 -17.71 2.93
CA VAL A 46 -3.14 -18.91 2.12
C VAL A 46 -3.79 -18.58 0.79
N PHE A 47 -2.97 -18.50 -0.26
CA PHE A 47 -3.42 -18.25 -1.62
C PHE A 47 -2.63 -19.15 -2.58
N ASP A 48 -3.30 -19.61 -3.63
CA ASP A 48 -2.67 -20.43 -4.65
C ASP A 48 -1.86 -19.55 -5.61
N LYS A 49 -0.92 -20.13 -6.35
CA LYS A 49 -0.09 -19.35 -7.30
C LYS A 49 -0.96 -18.72 -8.39
N GLU A 50 -2.07 -19.38 -8.72
CA GLU A 50 -3.07 -19.00 -9.68
C GLU A 50 -3.86 -17.77 -9.24
N ASP A 51 -3.85 -17.46 -7.94
CA ASP A 51 -4.48 -16.26 -7.36
C ASP A 51 -3.58 -15.02 -7.45
N ILE A 52 -2.30 -15.18 -7.75
CA ILE A 52 -1.35 -14.08 -7.91
C ILE A 52 -1.49 -13.53 -9.33
N ILE A 53 -1.81 -12.25 -9.43
CA ILE A 53 -1.84 -11.52 -10.69
C ILE A 53 -0.67 -10.53 -10.77
N PRO A 54 -0.34 -10.03 -11.97
CA PRO A 54 0.74 -9.06 -12.14
C PRO A 54 0.60 -7.89 -11.19
N PHE A 55 1.68 -7.61 -10.45
CA PHE A 55 1.77 -6.46 -9.56
C PHE A 55 2.30 -5.26 -10.36
N GLU A 56 1.53 -4.17 -10.35
CA GLU A 56 1.87 -2.94 -11.06
C GLU A 56 2.39 -1.89 -10.07
N MET A 57 3.72 -1.86 -9.87
CA MET A 57 4.34 -1.03 -8.84
C MET A 57 4.06 0.48 -9.02
N GLY A 58 4.16 1.00 -10.24
CA GLY A 58 3.97 2.43 -10.53
C GLY A 58 2.58 2.93 -10.16
N PRO A 59 1.51 2.41 -10.77
CA PRO A 59 0.14 2.81 -10.44
C PRO A 59 -0.20 2.60 -8.96
N THR A 60 0.29 1.51 -8.35
CA THR A 60 0.10 1.27 -6.92
C THR A 60 0.75 2.35 -6.06
N TRP A 61 2.01 2.71 -6.36
CA TRP A 61 2.72 3.72 -5.58
C TRP A 61 2.15 5.11 -5.79
N GLU A 62 1.76 5.47 -7.02
CA GLU A 62 1.10 6.75 -7.33
C GLU A 62 -0.20 6.92 -6.53
N ALA A 63 -0.99 5.86 -6.37
CA ALA A 63 -2.18 5.89 -5.52
C ALA A 63 -1.83 6.14 -4.03
N MET A 64 -0.73 5.58 -3.53
CA MET A 64 -0.27 5.82 -2.16
C MET A 64 0.21 7.26 -1.97
N GLU A 65 0.95 7.80 -2.94
CA GLU A 65 1.36 9.21 -2.96
C GLU A 65 0.14 10.13 -2.94
N GLU A 66 -0.91 9.79 -3.69
CA GLU A 66 -2.17 10.53 -3.68
C GLU A 66 -2.85 10.48 -2.31
N CYS A 67 -2.89 9.32 -1.66
CA CYS A 67 -3.43 9.21 -0.30
C CYS A 67 -2.69 10.12 0.69
N GLN A 68 -1.37 10.25 0.56
CA GLN A 68 -0.59 11.16 1.40
C GLN A 68 -0.90 12.63 1.06
N ARG A 69 -0.97 12.97 -0.23
CA ARG A 69 -1.29 14.33 -0.70
C ARG A 69 -2.67 14.80 -0.24
N LEU A 70 -3.66 13.89 -0.22
CA LEU A 70 -5.02 14.15 0.26
C LEU A 70 -5.11 14.18 1.80
N GLY A 71 -4.01 13.95 2.52
CA GLY A 71 -3.97 13.94 3.99
C GLY A 71 -4.65 12.72 4.62
N LEU A 72 -4.92 11.66 3.83
CA LEU A 72 -5.50 10.41 4.32
C LEU A 72 -4.50 9.60 5.15
N THR A 73 -3.20 9.77 4.86
CA THR A 73 -2.09 9.25 5.66
C THR A 73 -1.01 10.32 5.82
N LYS A 74 -0.22 10.25 6.89
CA LYS A 74 0.91 11.19 7.11
C LYS A 74 2.16 10.72 6.36
N SER A 75 2.34 9.41 6.25
CA SER A 75 3.50 8.79 5.63
C SER A 75 3.11 7.52 4.88
N ILE A 76 3.92 7.17 3.88
CA ILE A 76 3.78 5.96 3.08
C ILE A 76 5.08 5.18 3.10
N GLY A 77 4.98 3.86 3.09
CA GLY A 77 6.12 2.95 3.09
C GLY A 77 5.78 1.61 2.47
N VAL A 78 6.77 0.74 2.45
CA VAL A 78 6.63 -0.63 1.97
C VAL A 78 6.99 -1.61 3.08
N SER A 79 6.68 -2.88 2.87
CA SER A 79 7.23 -3.98 3.66
C SER A 79 7.47 -5.19 2.79
N ASN A 80 8.44 -6.02 3.18
CA ASN A 80 8.83 -7.22 2.43
C ASN A 80 9.33 -6.92 1.01
N PHE A 81 9.92 -5.74 0.77
CA PHE A 81 10.56 -5.42 -0.50
C PHE A 81 12.03 -5.88 -0.47
N THR A 82 12.40 -6.68 -1.47
CA THR A 82 13.82 -6.98 -1.76
C THR A 82 14.55 -5.71 -2.19
N CYS A 83 15.89 -5.70 -2.07
CA CYS A 83 16.73 -4.58 -2.54
C CYS A 83 16.43 -4.21 -4.00
N LYS A 84 16.27 -5.21 -4.88
CA LYS A 84 15.94 -4.99 -6.29
C LYS A 84 14.61 -4.25 -6.47
N LYS A 85 13.55 -4.70 -5.78
CA LYS A 85 12.22 -4.05 -5.84
C LYS A 85 12.23 -2.65 -5.24
N LEU A 86 13.04 -2.44 -4.19
CA LEU A 86 13.20 -1.11 -3.60
C LEU A 86 13.91 -0.15 -4.57
N THR A 87 14.95 -0.60 -5.27
CA THR A 87 15.62 0.21 -6.31
C THR A 87 14.65 0.60 -7.44
N GLU A 88 13.84 -0.35 -7.91
CA GLU A 88 12.79 -0.09 -8.90
C GLU A 88 11.79 0.96 -8.40
N LEU A 89 11.30 0.79 -7.17
CA LEU A 89 10.39 1.75 -6.55
C LEU A 89 11.00 3.15 -6.45
N LEU A 90 12.22 3.25 -5.95
CA LEU A 90 12.93 4.53 -5.81
C LEU A 90 13.18 5.22 -7.15
N SER A 91 13.26 4.46 -8.26
CA SER A 91 13.42 5.04 -9.60
C SER A 91 12.17 5.72 -10.15
N ILE A 92 10.99 5.36 -9.63
CA ILE A 92 9.69 5.88 -10.10
C ILE A 92 8.97 6.76 -9.08
N ALA A 93 9.32 6.65 -7.80
CA ALA A 93 8.66 7.34 -6.70
C ALA A 93 8.94 8.86 -6.71
N ARG A 94 7.89 9.66 -6.59
CA ARG A 94 7.96 11.10 -6.32
C ARG A 94 8.09 11.36 -4.82
N ILE A 95 7.40 10.57 -4.00
CA ILE A 95 7.55 10.54 -2.55
C ILE A 95 8.17 9.20 -2.19
N HIS A 96 9.38 9.23 -1.61
CA HIS A 96 10.08 8.00 -1.25
C HIS A 96 9.42 7.28 -0.05
N PRO A 97 9.45 5.93 -0.01
CA PRO A 97 9.00 5.18 1.15
C PRO A 97 9.84 5.55 2.37
N VAL A 98 9.20 5.84 3.49
CA VAL A 98 9.91 6.18 4.73
C VAL A 98 10.44 4.95 5.47
N VAL A 99 9.93 3.76 5.16
CA VAL A 99 10.30 2.48 5.75
C VAL A 99 10.15 1.34 4.72
N ASN A 100 10.87 0.24 4.99
CA ASN A 100 10.75 -1.08 4.36
C ASN A 100 10.72 -2.15 5.46
#